data_AF-A0A942NCF2-F1
#
_entry.id   AF-A0A942NCF2-F1
#
_cell.length_a   1.000
_cell.length_b   1.000
_cell.length_c   1.000
_cell.angle_alpha   90.00
_cell.angle_beta   90.00
_cell.angle_gamma   90.00
#
_symmetry.space_group_name_H-M   'P 1'
#
loop_
_entity.id
_entity.type
_entity.pdbx_description
1 polymer ?
#
loop_
_entity_poly.entity_id
_entity_poly.type
_entity_poly.pdbx_seq_one_letter_code
_entity_poly.pdbx_strand_id
1 'polypeptide(L)'
;MATKDIDAIKQELAQDVQSLIPIQNDILQLQQSPEVVKYLEKVNQFKNKEAAIREVIQGQMEKHGIKSIKGENWGSMTIRENTNFSAEDLDSVPPKFIKKALDTTKLRAHLKLSDKLPKGVEVTHTRSLVIKLKSPTEES
;
A
#
# COMPACT_ATOMS: atom_id res chain seq x y z
N MET A 1 -15.99 8.45 48.47
CA MET A 1 -15.92 7.09 47.87
C MET A 1 -15.22 7.06 46.52
N ALA A 2 -15.25 8.12 45.69
CA ALA A 2 -14.67 8.12 44.33
C ALA A 2 -13.13 8.04 44.21
N THR A 3 -12.35 8.34 45.26
CA THR A 3 -10.87 8.32 45.21
C THR A 3 -10.27 6.93 45.24
N LYS A 4 -10.93 5.96 45.88
CA LYS A 4 -10.45 4.57 45.93
C LYS A 4 -10.48 3.87 44.56
N ASP A 5 -11.44 4.23 43.71
CA ASP A 5 -11.56 3.65 42.38
C ASP A 5 -10.49 4.21 41.42
N ILE A 6 -10.16 5.50 41.55
CA ILE A 6 -9.09 6.13 40.74
C ILE A 6 -7.72 5.56 41.12
N ASP A 7 -7.46 5.35 42.41
CA ASP A 7 -6.19 4.80 42.87
C ASP A 7 -6.03 3.32 42.47
N ALA A 8 -7.11 2.54 42.50
CA ALA A 8 -7.11 1.17 41.98
C ALA A 8 -6.82 1.11 40.46
N ILE A 9 -7.45 1.98 39.67
CA ILE A 9 -7.20 2.08 38.22
C ILE A 9 -5.74 2.46 37.94
N LYS A 10 -5.16 3.40 38.69
CA LYS A 10 -3.74 3.78 38.53
C LYS A 10 -2.80 2.64 38.86
N GLN A 11 -3.14 1.84 39.88
CA GLN A 11 -2.33 0.71 40.30
C GLN A 11 -2.34 -0.41 39.25
N GLU A 12 -3.51 -0.70 38.69
CA GLU A 12 -3.67 -1.64 37.58
C GLU A 12 -2.92 -1.18 36.33
N LEU A 13 -3.05 0.10 35.95
CA LEU A 13 -2.33 0.68 34.82
C LEU A 13 -0.81 0.62 35.02
N ALA A 14 -0.33 0.89 36.23
CA ALA A 14 1.09 0.79 36.57
C ALA A 14 1.60 -0.65 36.44
N GLN A 15 0.79 -1.62 36.87
CA GLN A 15 1.11 -3.04 36.79
C GLN A 15 1.16 -3.54 35.34
N ASP A 16 0.21 -3.08 34.51
CA ASP A 16 0.20 -3.36 33.07
C ASP A 16 1.43 -2.76 32.38
N VAL A 17 1.78 -1.50 32.68
CA VAL A 17 3.00 -0.86 32.14
C VAL A 17 4.25 -1.63 32.59
N GLN A 18 4.32 -2.05 33.85
CA GLN A 18 5.43 -2.88 34.35
C GLN A 18 5.54 -4.22 33.59
N SER A 19 4.40 -4.83 33.22
CA SER A 19 4.36 -6.11 32.50
C SER A 19 4.84 -6.02 31.05
N LEU A 20 4.80 -4.81 30.45
CA LEU A 20 5.24 -4.55 29.07
C LEU A 20 6.75 -4.32 28.95
N ILE A 21 7.43 -3.91 30.04
CA ILE A 21 8.87 -3.61 30.03
C ILE A 21 9.72 -4.82 29.58
N PRO A 22 9.50 -6.07 30.05
CA PRO A 22 10.24 -7.24 29.59
C PRO A 22 10.06 -7.51 28.10
N ILE A 23 8.81 -7.41 27.60
CA ILE A 23 8.49 -7.60 26.18
C ILE A 23 9.25 -6.57 25.33
N GLN A 24 9.32 -5.32 25.80
CA GLN A 24 10.01 -4.26 25.10
C GLN A 24 11.54 -4.47 25.07
N ASN A 25 12.11 -5.01 26.15
CA ASN A 25 13.51 -5.41 26.19
C ASN A 25 13.81 -6.60 25.27
N ASP A 26 12.93 -7.60 25.20
CA ASP A 26 13.08 -8.75 24.31
C ASP A 26 13.04 -8.30 22.83
N ILE A 27 12.13 -7.38 22.49
CA ILE A 27 12.09 -6.77 21.15
C ILE A 27 13.40 -6.06 20.83
N LEU A 28 13.95 -5.28 21.78
CA LEU A 28 15.20 -4.56 21.59
C LEU A 28 16.38 -5.52 21.36
N GLN A 29 16.44 -6.61 22.13
CA GLN A 29 17.47 -7.64 21.97
C GLN A 29 17.34 -8.38 20.64
N LEU A 30 16.12 -8.69 20.19
CA LEU A 30 15.88 -9.29 18.89
C LEU A 30 16.29 -8.36 17.74
N GLN A 31 16.04 -7.06 17.84
CA GLN A 31 16.46 -6.07 16.85
C GLN A 31 17.99 -5.95 16.76
N GLN A 32 18.70 -6.19 17.86
CA GLN A 32 20.16 -6.14 17.94
C GLN A 32 20.83 -7.49 17.67
N SER A 33 20.04 -8.58 17.57
CA SER A 33 20.57 -9.91 17.27
C SER A 33 21.29 -9.92 15.91
N PRO A 34 22.57 -10.34 15.85
CA PRO A 34 23.34 -10.36 14.60
C PRO A 34 22.67 -11.15 13.48
N GLU A 35 21.94 -12.23 13.82
CA GLU A 35 21.23 -13.07 12.86
C GLU A 35 20.02 -12.34 12.25
N VAL A 36 19.26 -11.63 13.10
CA VAL A 36 18.09 -10.84 12.69
C VAL A 36 18.55 -9.67 11.83
N VAL A 37 19.57 -8.94 12.25
CA VAL A 37 20.16 -7.83 11.45
C VAL A 37 20.60 -8.34 10.09
N LYS A 38 21.37 -9.44 10.03
CA LYS A 38 21.82 -10.06 8.78
C LYS A 38 20.67 -10.53 7.89
N TYR A 39 19.60 -11.05 8.48
CA TYR A 39 18.39 -11.42 7.74
C TYR A 39 17.71 -10.18 7.15
N LEU A 40 17.52 -9.11 7.93
CA LEU A 40 16.91 -7.86 7.49
C LEU A 40 17.73 -7.18 6.39
N GLU A 41 19.06 -7.21 6.48
CA GLU A 41 19.95 -6.73 5.42
C GLU A 41 19.73 -7.50 4.11
N LYS A 42 19.65 -8.84 4.16
CA LYS A 42 19.35 -9.65 2.98
C LYS A 42 17.97 -9.35 2.40
N VAL A 43 16.96 -9.17 3.24
CA VAL A 43 15.61 -8.76 2.81
C VAL A 43 15.65 -7.41 2.11
N ASN A 44 16.38 -6.43 2.65
CA ASN A 44 16.52 -5.12 2.03
C ASN A 44 17.27 -5.20 0.70
N GLN A 45 18.37 -5.97 0.63
CA GLN A 45 19.09 -6.21 -0.63
C GLN A 45 18.19 -6.86 -1.69
N PHE A 46 17.38 -7.84 -1.30
CA PHE A 46 16.43 -8.49 -2.20
C PHE A 46 15.37 -7.50 -2.70
N LYS A 47 14.76 -6.72 -1.81
CA LYS A 47 13.77 -5.69 -2.17
C LYS A 47 14.33 -4.66 -3.15
N ASN A 48 15.57 -4.20 -2.93
CA ASN A 48 16.23 -3.24 -3.81
C ASN A 48 16.49 -3.84 -5.20
N LYS A 49 16.96 -5.09 -5.26
CA LYS A 49 17.15 -5.80 -6.54
C LYS A 49 15.82 -6.05 -7.26
N GLU A 50 14.78 -6.44 -6.53
CA GLU A 50 13.43 -6.63 -7.08
C GLU A 50 12.89 -5.32 -7.67
N ALA A 51 13.02 -4.21 -6.95
CA ALA A 51 12.59 -2.89 -7.41
C ALA A 51 13.30 -2.49 -8.72
N ALA A 52 14.62 -2.63 -8.78
CA ALA A 52 15.40 -2.33 -9.99
C ALA A 52 14.96 -3.22 -11.18
N ILE A 53 14.74 -4.51 -10.97
CA ILE A 53 14.26 -5.42 -12.01
C ILE A 53 12.85 -5.04 -12.47
N ARG A 54 11.96 -4.66 -11.55
CA ARG A 54 10.60 -4.22 -11.88
C ARG A 54 10.61 -2.98 -12.76
N GLU A 55 11.44 -2.00 -12.45
CA GLU A 55 11.58 -0.78 -13.27
C GLU A 55 12.06 -1.12 -14.69
N VAL A 56 13.06 -1.99 -14.81
CA VAL A 56 13.54 -2.46 -16.13
C VAL A 56 12.43 -3.15 -16.90
N ILE A 57 11.70 -4.09 -16.28
CA ILE A 57 10.59 -4.80 -16.92
C ILE A 57 9.51 -3.80 -17.37
N GLN A 58 9.09 -2.90 -16.47
CA GLN A 58 8.08 -1.90 -16.78
C GLN A 58 8.51 -1.03 -17.97
N GLY A 59 9.74 -0.50 -17.95
CA GLY A 59 10.28 0.32 -19.03
C GLY A 59 10.34 -0.41 -20.37
N GLN A 60 10.71 -1.71 -20.38
CA GLN A 60 10.71 -2.52 -21.60
C GLN A 60 9.29 -2.77 -22.11
N MET A 61 8.37 -3.13 -21.22
CA MET A 61 6.97 -3.34 -21.61
C MET A 61 6.36 -2.06 -22.20
N GLU A 62 6.59 -0.92 -21.59
CA GLU A 62 6.12 0.38 -22.08
C GLU A 62 6.75 0.75 -23.42
N LYS A 63 8.08 0.61 -23.55
CA LYS A 63 8.82 0.88 -24.81
C LYS A 63 8.27 0.06 -25.99
N HIS A 64 7.87 -1.18 -25.73
CA HIS A 64 7.35 -2.09 -26.76
C HIS A 64 5.81 -2.10 -26.87
N GLY A 65 5.11 -1.23 -26.12
CA GLY A 65 3.64 -1.19 -26.13
C GLY A 65 2.96 -2.45 -25.60
N ILE A 66 3.68 -3.26 -24.81
CA ILE A 66 3.19 -4.53 -24.27
C ILE A 66 2.37 -4.26 -23.01
N LYS A 67 1.06 -4.53 -23.08
CA LYS A 67 0.15 -4.36 -21.93
C LYS A 67 0.21 -5.53 -20.95
N SER A 68 0.44 -6.75 -21.44
CA SER A 68 0.50 -7.94 -20.59
C SER A 68 1.37 -9.04 -21.21
N ILE A 69 2.09 -9.75 -20.35
CA ILE A 69 2.84 -10.97 -20.67
C ILE A 69 2.28 -12.10 -19.79
N LYS A 70 2.06 -13.27 -20.37
CA LYS A 70 1.72 -14.49 -19.65
C LYS A 70 2.87 -15.47 -19.80
N GLY A 71 3.30 -16.05 -18.69
CA GLY A 71 4.26 -17.13 -18.65
C GLY A 71 3.64 -18.38 -18.07
N GLU A 72 3.85 -19.50 -18.75
CA GLU A 72 3.31 -20.80 -18.37
C GLU A 72 3.75 -21.24 -16.96
N ASN A 73 5.03 -21.02 -16.66
CA ASN A 73 5.66 -21.53 -15.43
C ASN A 73 5.77 -20.50 -14.29
N TRP A 74 5.52 -19.22 -14.56
CA TRP A 74 5.75 -18.14 -13.59
C TRP A 74 4.56 -17.19 -13.41
N GLY A 75 3.52 -17.27 -14.24
CA GLY A 75 2.28 -16.52 -14.06
C GLY A 75 2.10 -15.37 -15.06
N SER A 76 1.91 -14.14 -14.58
CA SER A 76 1.61 -13.01 -15.47
C SER A 76 2.18 -11.68 -14.98
N MET A 77 2.50 -10.82 -15.94
CA MET A 77 2.91 -9.43 -15.76
C MET A 77 1.99 -8.54 -16.57
N THR A 78 1.46 -7.47 -15.98
CA THR A 78 0.53 -6.55 -16.64
C THR A 78 0.86 -5.12 -16.26
N ILE A 79 0.94 -4.23 -17.24
CA ILE A 79 0.95 -2.78 -16.98
C ILE A 79 -0.49 -2.38 -16.70
N ARG A 80 -0.76 -2.04 -15.44
CA ARG A 80 -2.06 -1.52 -15.02
C ARG A 80 -2.03 0.00 -15.12
N GLU A 81 -2.99 0.55 -15.84
CA GLU A 81 -3.28 1.98 -15.84
C GLU A 81 -4.33 2.27 -14.77
N ASN A 82 -4.02 3.19 -13.85
CA ASN A 82 -4.94 3.66 -12.84
C ASN A 82 -5.27 5.13 -13.11
N THR A 83 -6.57 5.43 -13.16
CA THR A 83 -7.07 6.80 -13.17
C THR A 83 -7.45 7.19 -11.75
N ASN A 84 -6.71 8.16 -11.20
CA ASN A 84 -6.93 8.76 -9.89
C ASN A 84 -7.55 10.15 -10.05
N PHE A 85 -8.32 10.58 -9.05
CA PHE A 85 -8.95 11.89 -9.03
C PHE A 85 -8.58 12.61 -7.74
N SER A 86 -8.27 13.90 -7.86
CA SER A 86 -7.94 14.80 -6.75
C SER A 86 -8.69 16.12 -6.89
N ALA A 87 -8.84 16.83 -5.79
CA ALA A 87 -9.36 18.19 -5.74
C ALA A 87 -8.65 18.91 -4.59
N GLU A 88 -8.07 20.06 -4.86
CA GLU A 88 -7.43 20.89 -3.82
C GLU A 88 -8.48 21.51 -2.89
N ASP A 89 -9.62 21.89 -3.46
CA ASP A 89 -10.75 22.47 -2.75
C ASP A 89 -12.03 21.70 -3.08
N LEU A 90 -12.62 21.05 -2.07
CA LEU A 90 -13.87 20.31 -2.21
C LEU A 90 -15.07 21.24 -2.44
N ASP A 91 -15.03 22.48 -1.96
CA ASP A 91 -16.14 23.43 -2.14
C ASP A 91 -16.28 23.89 -3.59
N SER A 92 -15.17 23.80 -4.36
CA SER A 92 -15.15 24.09 -5.79
C SER A 92 -15.75 22.96 -6.66
N VAL A 93 -15.95 21.77 -6.09
CA VAL A 93 -16.42 20.58 -6.79
C VAL A 93 -17.96 20.51 -6.74
N PRO A 94 -18.65 20.16 -7.84
CA PRO A 94 -20.10 20.04 -7.81
C PRO A 94 -20.57 19.01 -6.77
N PRO A 95 -21.57 19.32 -5.92
CA PRO A 95 -22.00 18.45 -4.81
C PRO A 95 -22.37 17.03 -5.21
N LYS A 96 -22.83 16.83 -6.45
CA LYS A 96 -23.15 15.51 -7.01
C LYS A 96 -21.96 14.54 -7.07
N PHE A 97 -20.72 15.06 -7.06
CA PHE A 97 -19.46 14.33 -7.07
C PHE A 97 -18.79 14.27 -5.69
N ILE A 98 -19.49 14.68 -4.63
CA ILE A 98 -18.98 14.70 -3.27
C ILE A 98 -19.83 13.77 -2.40
N LYS A 99 -19.18 12.96 -1.57
CA LYS A 99 -19.78 12.23 -0.45
C LYS A 99 -19.22 12.80 0.86
N LYS A 100 -18.39 12.03 1.58
CA LYS A 100 -17.47 12.51 2.63
C LYS A 100 -16.16 13.06 2.03
N ALA A 101 -15.83 12.59 0.84
CA ALA A 101 -14.72 13.00 -0.02
C ALA A 101 -15.19 12.89 -1.47
N LEU A 102 -14.27 12.99 -2.44
CA LEU A 102 -14.60 12.79 -3.85
C LEU A 102 -15.23 11.43 -4.14
N ASP A 103 -16.33 11.44 -4.88
CA ASP A 103 -16.99 10.25 -5.40
C ASP A 103 -16.30 9.79 -6.70
N THR A 104 -15.17 9.11 -6.57
CA THR A 104 -14.33 8.66 -7.69
C THR A 104 -15.06 7.72 -8.66
N THR A 105 -16.08 7.00 -8.19
CA THR A 105 -16.95 6.15 -9.05
C THR A 105 -17.79 7.01 -9.99
N LYS A 106 -18.45 8.06 -9.46
CA LYS A 106 -19.23 9.00 -10.30
C LYS A 106 -18.32 9.83 -11.21
N LEU A 107 -17.15 10.23 -10.73
CA LEU A 107 -16.17 10.95 -11.55
C LEU A 107 -15.69 10.10 -12.72
N ARG A 108 -15.37 8.82 -12.48
CA ARG A 108 -14.99 7.88 -13.53
C ARG A 108 -16.12 7.64 -14.54
N ALA A 109 -17.36 7.51 -14.07
CA ALA A 109 -18.52 7.38 -14.95
C ALA A 109 -18.74 8.65 -15.79
N HIS A 110 -18.62 9.83 -15.17
CA HIS A 110 -18.76 11.11 -15.86
C HIS A 110 -17.67 11.33 -16.90
N LEU A 111 -16.40 11.06 -16.55
CA LEU A 111 -15.28 11.14 -17.47
C LEU A 111 -15.49 10.21 -18.66
N LYS A 112 -15.93 8.96 -18.43
CA LYS A 112 -16.21 8.00 -19.51
C LYS A 112 -17.35 8.43 -20.45
N LEU A 113 -18.36 9.13 -19.93
CA LEU A 113 -19.55 9.54 -20.69
C LEU A 113 -19.38 10.88 -21.40
N SER A 114 -18.69 11.83 -20.77
CA SER A 114 -18.62 13.22 -21.22
C SER A 114 -17.25 13.63 -21.75
N ASP A 115 -16.23 12.79 -21.54
CA ASP A 115 -14.81 13.06 -21.83
C ASP A 115 -14.29 14.37 -21.22
N LYS A 116 -14.96 14.84 -20.15
CA LYS A 116 -14.64 16.08 -19.44
C LYS A 116 -14.60 15.84 -17.94
N LEU A 117 -13.74 16.60 -17.27
CA LEU A 117 -13.67 16.64 -15.82
C LEU A 117 -14.60 17.72 -15.26
N PRO A 118 -15.24 17.48 -14.11
CA PRO A 118 -15.95 18.52 -13.38
C PRO A 118 -14.98 19.60 -12.90
N LYS A 119 -15.51 20.82 -12.71
CA LYS A 119 -14.74 21.92 -12.12
C LYS A 119 -14.17 21.50 -10.75
N GLY A 120 -12.93 21.92 -10.49
CA GLY A 120 -12.23 21.63 -9.23
C GLY A 120 -11.64 20.22 -9.12
N VAL A 121 -11.83 19.37 -10.14
CA VAL A 121 -11.30 17.99 -10.13
C VAL A 121 -10.17 17.84 -11.13
N GLU A 122 -9.05 17.32 -10.64
CA GLU A 122 -7.91 16.91 -11.44
C GLU A 122 -7.90 15.39 -11.63
N VAL A 123 -7.30 14.96 -12.73
CA VAL A 123 -7.09 13.54 -13.03
C VAL A 123 -5.61 13.25 -13.16
N THR A 124 -5.17 12.17 -12.52
CA THR A 124 -3.81 11.65 -12.69
C THR A 124 -3.87 10.23 -13.20
N HIS A 125 -3.15 9.97 -14.28
CA HIS A 125 -2.97 8.62 -14.80
C HIS A 125 -1.65 8.07 -14.30
N THR A 126 -1.69 6.97 -13.55
CA THR A 126 -0.48 6.26 -13.12
C THR A 126 -0.42 4.90 -13.78
N ARG A 127 0.78 4.48 -14.14
CA ARG A 127 1.04 3.13 -14.67
C ARG A 127 1.88 2.36 -13.65
N SER A 128 1.48 1.13 -13.40
CA SER A 128 2.16 0.26 -12.45
C SER A 128 2.26 -1.16 -12.99
N LEU A 129 3.44 -1.76 -12.89
CA LEU A 129 3.63 -3.18 -13.17
C LEU A 129 2.99 -4.05 -12.06
N VAL A 130 2.00 -4.85 -12.46
CA VAL A 130 1.39 -5.87 -11.61
C VAL A 130 1.94 -7.22 -12.00
N ILE A 131 2.59 -7.90 -11.05
CA ILE A 131 3.11 -9.26 -11.22
C ILE A 131 2.24 -10.19 -10.40
N LYS A 132 1.66 -11.21 -11.04
CA LYS A 132 0.97 -12.31 -10.37
C LYS A 132 1.75 -13.59 -10.62
N LEU A 133 2.34 -14.13 -9.56
CA LEU A 133 3.06 -15.39 -9.61
C LEU A 133 2.07 -16.55 -9.55
N LYS A 134 2.32 -17.59 -10.34
CA LYS A 134 1.61 -18.87 -10.18
C LYS A 134 2.15 -19.54 -8.92
N SER A 135 1.28 -20.13 -8.10
CA SER A 135 1.73 -21.04 -7.04
C SER A 135 2.52 -22.18 -7.70
N PRO A 136 3.59 -22.70 -7.08
CA PRO A 136 4.18 -23.93 -7.55
C PRO A 136 3.09 -25.01 -7.49
N THR A 137 2.58 -25.42 -8.65
CA THR A 137 1.82 -26.66 -8.73
C THR A 137 2.81 -27.75 -8.36
N GLU A 138 2.55 -28.48 -7.27
CA GLU A 138 3.19 -29.76 -6.99
C GLU A 138 2.79 -30.70 -8.14
N GLU A 139 3.55 -30.67 -9.24
CA GLU A 139 3.47 -31.72 -10.24
C GLU A 139 4.08 -32.97 -9.61
N SER A 140 3.18 -33.88 -9.25
CA SER A 140 3.42 -35.25 -8.80
C SER A 140 3.89 -36.12 -9.96
#